data_AF-A0A7D9JRF7-F1
#
_entry.id   AF-A0A7D9JRF7-F1
#
_cell.length_a   1.000
_cell.length_b   1.000
_cell.length_c   1.000
_cell.angle_alpha   90.00
_cell.angle_beta   90.00
_cell.angle_gamma   90.00
#
_symmetry.space_group_name_H-M   'P 1'
#
loop_
_entity.id
_entity.type
_entity.pdbx_description
1 polymer ?
#
loop_
_entity_poly.entity_id
_entity_poly.type
_entity_poly.pdbx_seq_one_letter_code
_entity_poly.pdbx_strand_id
1 'polypeptide(L)'
;MAIASSGETSSCVEKSFSCKTDNVSKHGNTNSSSNGMLASSSTTQPSDDLDSMYATLLFNEINVDVFENDLVVEATEVNVFEDIEEDTTLKEVLANLGEQISSENISIFNLSRNHAWEGTKRALNRKSFSPENRLSVKFTDDIGQSEGAVDMGGPAREFFTIITEWLLNSQLFFGEPTSKFLSLNATSLEEMEYFMAGQIYAMSLVHGGPGIHCLSSTCYDAVVNDSGTLSLTAKLEEIPDLELRSSFSKLLQAPSVTDAHQIIHAEKLDTIFEMAGMMKVM
;
A
#
# COMPACT_ATOMS: atom_id res chain seq x y z
N MET A 1 -9.44 52.31 -14.60
CA MET A 1 -10.29 52.47 -13.39
C MET A 1 -9.89 51.35 -12.45
N ALA A 2 -9.20 51.69 -11.37
CA ALA A 2 -8.56 50.78 -10.43
C ALA A 2 -9.31 50.80 -9.10
N ILE A 3 -9.56 49.64 -8.50
CA ILE A 3 -9.76 49.36 -7.05
C ILE A 3 -9.54 47.82 -6.93
N ALA A 4 -8.41 47.25 -6.44
CA ALA A 4 -7.94 47.08 -5.05
C ALA A 4 -9.02 46.47 -4.11
N SER A 5 -8.79 45.55 -3.17
CA SER A 5 -7.67 44.70 -2.69
C SER A 5 -8.20 43.94 -1.46
N SER A 6 -7.89 42.64 -1.29
CA SER A 6 -7.59 41.91 -0.02
C SER A 6 -7.78 40.41 -0.27
N GLY A 7 -6.83 39.48 -0.13
CA GLY A 7 -5.55 39.51 0.59
C GLY A 7 -5.67 38.82 1.93
N GLU A 8 -5.84 37.49 1.96
CA GLU A 8 -5.62 36.67 3.15
C GLU A 8 -4.73 35.46 2.79
N THR A 9 -3.50 35.54 3.29
CA THR A 9 -2.47 34.48 3.25
C THR A 9 -2.66 33.58 4.46
N SER A 10 -2.91 32.28 4.25
CA SER A 10 -2.87 31.28 5.32
C SER A 10 -1.49 30.63 5.36
N SER A 11 -0.73 30.86 6.43
CA SER A 11 0.55 30.21 6.68
C SER A 11 0.33 28.89 7.42
N CYS A 12 0.63 27.77 6.78
CA CYS A 12 0.72 26.48 7.46
C CYS A 12 2.07 26.38 8.19
N VAL A 13 1.98 26.30 9.51
CA VAL A 13 3.09 26.15 10.45
C VAL A 13 3.58 24.71 10.42
N GLU A 14 4.85 24.51 10.07
CA GLU A 14 5.60 23.26 10.26
C GLU A 14 5.67 22.92 11.75
N LYS A 15 5.13 21.76 12.14
CA LYS A 15 5.39 21.15 13.45
C LYS A 15 6.51 20.12 13.29
N SER A 16 7.70 20.52 13.73
CA SER A 16 8.88 19.66 13.88
C SER A 16 8.73 18.73 15.09
N PHE A 17 8.75 17.42 14.86
CA PHE A 17 8.91 16.42 15.90
C PHE A 17 10.41 16.17 16.13
N SER A 18 10.91 16.58 17.29
CA SER A 18 12.28 16.33 17.76
C SER A 18 12.30 15.06 18.60
N CYS A 19 12.98 14.01 18.11
CA CYS A 19 13.26 12.82 18.91
C CYS A 19 14.60 12.99 19.64
N LYS A 20 14.56 12.98 20.97
CA LYS A 20 15.72 13.08 21.85
C LYS A 20 16.47 11.76 21.88
N THR A 21 17.78 11.81 21.65
CA THR A 21 18.73 10.71 21.89
C THR A 21 19.20 10.77 23.35
N ASP A 22 18.89 9.74 24.13
CA ASP A 22 19.45 9.57 25.47
C ASP A 22 20.87 8.99 25.37
N ASN A 23 21.84 9.83 25.77
CA ASN A 23 23.24 9.49 25.94
C ASN A 23 23.44 8.89 27.34
N VAL A 24 23.78 7.61 27.41
CA VAL A 24 24.37 7.01 28.62
C VAL A 24 25.88 6.91 28.41
N SER A 25 26.64 7.57 29.27
CA SER A 25 28.11 7.60 29.24
C SER A 25 28.69 7.13 30.58
N LYS A 26 29.94 6.65 30.50
CA LYS A 26 30.96 6.39 31.54
C LYS A 26 30.99 4.95 32.09
N HIS A 27 32.13 4.30 32.32
CA HIS A 27 33.55 4.66 32.26
C HIS A 27 34.38 3.35 32.32
N GLY A 28 35.61 3.34 31.80
CA GLY A 28 36.57 2.27 32.08
C GLY A 28 37.81 2.31 31.19
N ASN A 29 38.86 2.98 31.67
CA ASN A 29 40.15 3.20 31.01
C ASN A 29 41.13 2.06 31.35
N THR A 30 42.02 1.63 30.43
CA THR A 30 43.47 1.37 30.68
C THR A 30 44.22 0.63 29.54
N ASN A 31 45.28 1.29 29.06
CA ASN A 31 46.67 0.84 28.78
C ASN A 31 47.03 -0.33 27.82
N SER A 32 47.65 0.10 26.70
CA SER A 32 49.05 -0.16 26.26
C SER A 32 49.58 -1.55 25.85
N SER A 33 50.22 -1.53 24.67
CA SER A 33 51.52 -2.15 24.32
C SER A 33 51.57 -3.47 23.50
N SER A 34 52.01 -3.28 22.25
CA SER A 34 53.16 -3.89 21.55
C SER A 34 53.15 -5.36 21.05
N ASN A 35 53.52 -5.45 19.76
CA ASN A 35 54.37 -6.44 19.05
C ASN A 35 53.83 -7.82 18.67
N GLY A 36 54.02 -8.18 17.39
CA GLY A 36 54.09 -9.58 16.93
C GLY A 36 53.83 -9.77 15.44
N MET A 37 54.88 -10.14 14.69
CA MET A 37 54.95 -10.36 13.24
C MET A 37 54.55 -11.79 12.79
N LEU A 38 54.17 -11.92 11.49
CA LEU A 38 54.29 -13.11 10.58
C LEU A 38 53.35 -14.31 10.85
N ALA A 39 52.78 -15.07 9.89
CA ALA A 39 52.86 -15.15 8.43
C ALA A 39 51.70 -16.03 7.86
N SER A 40 51.53 -15.94 6.52
CA SER A 40 51.12 -16.99 5.56
C SER A 40 49.67 -17.54 5.48
N SER A 41 48.99 -17.11 4.41
CA SER A 41 48.28 -17.91 3.40
C SER A 41 47.43 -19.12 3.80
N SER A 42 46.13 -19.04 3.54
CA SER A 42 45.42 -20.06 2.76
C SER A 42 44.15 -19.48 2.12
N THR A 43 44.07 -19.65 0.81
CA THR A 43 42.91 -19.43 -0.05
C THR A 43 41.76 -20.33 0.40
N THR A 44 40.60 -19.78 0.74
CA THR A 44 39.33 -20.52 0.65
C THR A 44 38.22 -19.54 0.30
N GLN A 45 37.65 -19.72 -0.89
CA GLN A 45 36.44 -19.04 -1.35
C GLN A 45 35.27 -19.44 -0.43
N PRO A 46 34.45 -18.51 0.08
CA PRO A 46 33.15 -18.86 0.62
C PRO A 46 32.20 -19.07 -0.58
N SER A 47 31.61 -20.26 -0.60
CA SER A 47 30.72 -20.82 -1.62
C SER A 47 29.48 -19.95 -1.91
N ASP A 48 29.21 -19.75 -3.20
CA ASP A 48 27.98 -19.19 -3.81
C ASP A 48 26.66 -19.91 -3.43
N ASP A 49 26.74 -20.93 -2.58
CA ASP A 49 25.62 -21.81 -2.22
C ASP A 49 24.76 -21.25 -1.08
N LEU A 50 25.32 -20.34 -0.25
CA LEU A 50 24.62 -19.82 0.94
C LEU A 50 23.59 -18.74 0.58
N ASP A 51 23.89 -17.89 -0.41
CA ASP A 51 22.94 -16.88 -0.91
C ASP A 51 21.81 -17.52 -1.73
N SER A 52 22.11 -18.59 -2.47
CA SER A 52 21.07 -19.38 -3.15
C SER A 52 20.15 -20.09 -2.15
N MET A 53 20.69 -20.53 -1.01
CA MET A 53 19.89 -21.14 0.06
C MET A 53 19.00 -20.09 0.75
N TYR A 54 19.51 -18.87 1.00
CA TYR A 54 18.70 -17.78 1.56
C TYR A 54 17.62 -17.29 0.60
N ALA A 55 17.93 -17.15 -0.69
CA ALA A 55 16.93 -16.82 -1.71
C ALA A 55 15.85 -17.92 -1.78
N THR A 56 16.23 -19.20 -1.74
CA THR A 56 15.28 -20.31 -1.74
C THR A 56 14.40 -20.32 -0.48
N LEU A 57 14.93 -19.94 0.69
CA LEU A 57 14.13 -19.82 1.92
C LEU A 57 13.16 -18.62 1.88
N LEU A 58 13.58 -17.49 1.33
CA LEU A 58 12.72 -16.31 1.14
C LEU A 58 11.58 -16.57 0.13
N PHE A 59 11.83 -17.34 -0.94
CA PHE A 59 10.80 -17.71 -1.91
C PHE A 59 9.96 -18.92 -1.48
N ASN A 60 10.50 -19.84 -0.66
CA ASN A 60 9.73 -20.94 -0.08
C ASN A 60 8.84 -20.51 1.09
N GLU A 61 9.20 -19.48 1.88
CA GLU A 61 8.30 -18.93 2.92
C GLU A 61 7.06 -18.23 2.32
N ILE A 62 7.02 -18.01 1.00
CA ILE A 62 5.85 -17.49 0.28
C ILE A 62 4.96 -18.63 -0.27
N ASN A 63 5.40 -19.90 -0.19
CA ASN A 63 4.57 -21.06 -0.56
C ASN A 63 4.24 -21.94 0.65
N VAL A 64 3.01 -21.75 1.13
CA VAL A 64 2.11 -22.75 1.73
C VAL A 64 2.72 -23.61 2.84
N ASP A 65 2.64 -23.15 4.10
CA ASP A 65 2.39 -24.03 5.27
C ASP A 65 2.14 -23.28 6.61
N VAL A 66 1.38 -22.18 6.61
CA VAL A 66 0.81 -21.61 7.86
C VAL A 66 -0.62 -21.13 7.65
N PHE A 67 -1.53 -22.04 7.29
CA PHE A 67 -2.97 -21.85 7.45
C PHE A 67 -3.65 -23.16 7.87
N GLU A 68 -3.16 -23.81 8.94
CA GLU A 68 -4.04 -24.70 9.71
C GLU A 68 -4.89 -23.88 10.68
N ASN A 69 -5.96 -23.27 10.16
CA ASN A 69 -7.24 -23.08 10.85
C ASN A 69 -8.31 -22.56 9.86
N ASP A 70 -9.03 -23.50 9.26
CA ASP A 70 -10.42 -23.40 8.77
C ASP A 70 -10.94 -22.04 8.25
N LEU A 71 -10.35 -21.57 7.15
CA LEU A 71 -11.08 -20.79 6.14
C LEU A 71 -10.79 -21.39 4.77
N VAL A 72 -11.55 -22.44 4.43
CA VAL A 72 -11.71 -22.84 3.04
C VAL A 72 -12.52 -21.73 2.37
N VAL A 73 -11.85 -20.69 1.89
CA VAL A 73 -12.39 -19.87 0.81
C VAL A 73 -12.13 -20.71 -0.43
N GLU A 74 -13.13 -21.50 -0.82
CA GLU A 74 -13.17 -22.05 -2.16
C GLU A 74 -13.07 -20.84 -3.10
N ALA A 75 -11.91 -20.70 -3.75
CA ALA A 75 -11.78 -19.80 -4.88
C ALA A 75 -12.66 -20.40 -5.98
N THR A 76 -13.96 -20.13 -5.91
CA THR A 76 -14.80 -20.23 -7.09
C THR A 76 -14.18 -19.26 -8.08
N GLU A 77 -13.57 -19.81 -9.13
CA GLU A 77 -13.34 -19.10 -10.38
C GLU A 77 -14.71 -18.65 -10.87
N VAL A 78 -15.19 -17.52 -10.36
CA VAL A 78 -16.31 -16.83 -10.95
C VAL A 78 -15.74 -16.23 -12.22
N ASN A 79 -15.95 -16.88 -13.35
CA ASN A 79 -15.84 -16.27 -14.66
C ASN A 79 -16.88 -15.13 -14.73
N VAL A 80 -16.58 -13.98 -14.12
CA VAL A 80 -17.43 -12.78 -14.18
C VAL A 80 -17.29 -12.08 -15.56
N PHE A 81 -16.40 -12.57 -16.42
CA PHE A 81 -16.14 -12.03 -17.76
C PHE A 81 -16.79 -12.86 -18.89
N GLU A 82 -17.93 -13.50 -18.65
CA GLU A 82 -18.81 -13.84 -19.78
C GLU A 82 -19.53 -12.56 -20.24
N ASP A 83 -19.05 -12.03 -21.37
CA ASP A 83 -19.73 -11.09 -22.26
C ASP A 83 -20.35 -9.83 -21.61
N ILE A 84 -19.51 -8.86 -21.22
CA ILE A 84 -20.00 -7.47 -21.15
C ILE A 84 -20.28 -7.05 -22.61
N GLU A 85 -21.55 -7.08 -23.02
CA GLU A 85 -21.98 -6.53 -24.31
C GLU A 85 -21.43 -5.10 -24.45
N GLU A 86 -20.82 -4.78 -25.60
CA GLU A 86 -20.13 -3.50 -25.88
C GLU A 86 -20.99 -2.24 -25.62
N ASP A 87 -22.31 -2.40 -25.45
CA ASP A 87 -23.29 -1.34 -25.20
C ASP A 87 -23.69 -1.15 -23.71
N THR A 88 -23.13 -1.92 -22.77
CA THR A 88 -23.51 -1.82 -21.34
C THR A 88 -22.91 -0.56 -20.69
N THR A 89 -23.75 0.27 -20.08
CA THR A 89 -23.31 1.48 -19.38
C THR A 89 -22.75 1.16 -17.98
N LEU A 90 -21.82 1.98 -17.48
CA LEU A 90 -21.32 1.85 -16.09
C LEU A 90 -22.45 1.83 -15.05
N LYS A 91 -23.52 2.59 -15.31
CA LYS A 91 -24.69 2.63 -14.44
C LYS A 91 -25.41 1.28 -14.38
N GLU A 92 -25.53 0.59 -15.50
CA GLU A 92 -26.15 -0.74 -15.58
C GLU A 92 -25.26 -1.79 -14.89
N VAL A 93 -23.94 -1.74 -15.09
CA VAL A 93 -23.00 -2.61 -14.38
C VAL A 93 -23.15 -2.46 -12.87
N LEU A 94 -23.13 -1.22 -12.35
CA LEU A 94 -23.29 -0.96 -10.92
C LEU A 94 -24.67 -1.34 -10.40
N ALA A 95 -25.73 -1.18 -11.20
CA ALA A 95 -27.08 -1.62 -10.82
C ALA A 95 -27.14 -3.14 -10.68
N ASN A 96 -26.61 -3.88 -11.66
CA ASN A 96 -26.58 -5.35 -11.65
C ASN A 96 -25.75 -5.89 -10.47
N LEU A 97 -24.61 -5.27 -10.17
CA LEU A 97 -23.82 -5.62 -8.98
C LEU A 97 -24.60 -5.32 -7.69
N GLY A 98 -25.27 -4.18 -7.63
CA GLY A 98 -26.09 -3.78 -6.48
C GLY A 98 -27.26 -4.73 -6.20
N GLU A 99 -27.81 -5.36 -7.23
CA GLU A 99 -28.86 -6.38 -7.10
C GLU A 99 -28.38 -7.68 -6.42
N GLN A 100 -27.07 -7.96 -6.44
CA GLN A 100 -26.50 -9.12 -5.76
C GLN A 100 -26.43 -8.95 -4.25
N ILE A 101 -26.63 -7.73 -3.72
CA ILE A 101 -26.64 -7.49 -2.28
C ILE A 101 -27.88 -8.14 -1.66
N SER A 102 -27.67 -8.98 -0.65
CA SER A 102 -28.72 -9.65 0.11
C SER A 102 -29.72 -8.67 0.72
N SER A 103 -31.01 -8.84 0.42
CA SER A 103 -32.08 -8.05 1.02
C SER A 103 -32.43 -8.47 2.46
N GLU A 104 -32.03 -9.68 2.86
CA GLU A 104 -32.41 -10.31 4.14
C GLU A 104 -31.33 -10.13 5.22
N ASN A 105 -30.06 -10.23 4.83
CA ASN A 105 -28.93 -10.20 5.76
C ASN A 105 -28.29 -8.83 5.83
N ILE A 106 -27.83 -8.46 7.02
CA ILE A 106 -27.23 -7.16 7.30
C ILE A 106 -25.87 -7.33 7.96
N SER A 107 -24.87 -6.66 7.41
CA SER A 107 -23.57 -6.49 8.05
C SER A 107 -23.52 -5.16 8.79
N ILE A 108 -23.42 -5.22 10.12
CA ILE A 108 -23.52 -4.05 10.99
C ILE A 108 -22.13 -3.54 11.37
N PHE A 109 -21.86 -2.29 11.04
CA PHE A 109 -20.61 -1.59 11.35
C PHE A 109 -20.88 -0.59 12.45
N ASN A 110 -20.38 -0.88 13.67
CA ASN A 110 -20.42 0.04 14.80
C ASN A 110 -19.05 0.72 14.87
N LEU A 111 -18.98 2.01 14.58
CA LEU A 111 -17.74 2.74 14.33
C LEU A 111 -17.65 4.03 15.15
N SER A 112 -16.46 4.37 15.63
CA SER A 112 -16.13 5.75 16.02
C SER A 112 -15.47 6.45 14.84
N ARG A 113 -15.82 7.71 14.57
CA ARG A 113 -15.21 8.50 13.47
C ARG A 113 -13.71 8.67 13.66
N ASN A 114 -13.27 8.79 14.91
CA ASN A 114 -11.86 8.96 15.27
C ASN A 114 -11.04 7.68 15.04
N HIS A 115 -11.71 6.52 14.96
CA HIS A 115 -11.08 5.19 14.84
C HIS A 115 -11.76 4.38 13.73
N ALA A 116 -12.04 5.05 12.61
CA ALA A 116 -12.84 4.48 11.54
C ALA A 116 -12.18 3.23 10.95
N TRP A 117 -10.86 3.24 10.73
CA TRP A 117 -10.14 2.11 10.16
C TRP A 117 -10.08 0.92 11.11
N GLU A 118 -9.72 1.14 12.37
CA GLU A 118 -9.63 0.09 13.39
C GLU A 118 -11.00 -0.53 13.66
N GLY A 119 -12.05 0.29 13.67
CA GLY A 119 -13.44 -0.16 13.73
C GLY A 119 -13.81 -1.03 12.52
N THR A 120 -13.37 -0.63 11.33
CA THR A 120 -13.58 -1.34 10.07
C THR A 120 -12.85 -2.67 10.05
N LYS A 121 -11.55 -2.71 10.35
CA LYS A 121 -10.77 -3.97 10.48
C LYS A 121 -11.48 -4.94 11.42
N ARG A 122 -11.97 -4.47 12.57
CA ARG A 122 -12.72 -5.30 13.50
C ARG A 122 -14.07 -5.78 12.94
N ALA A 123 -14.75 -4.98 12.14
CA ALA A 123 -16.03 -5.34 11.52
C ALA A 123 -15.85 -6.41 10.43
N LEU A 124 -14.85 -6.24 9.56
CA LEU A 124 -14.51 -7.18 8.47
C LEU A 124 -14.07 -8.55 9.01
N ASN A 125 -13.35 -8.57 10.13
CA ASN A 125 -12.90 -9.81 10.77
C ASN A 125 -13.98 -10.56 11.57
N ARG A 126 -15.24 -10.11 11.57
CA ARG A 126 -16.32 -10.85 12.27
C ARG A 126 -16.75 -12.05 11.44
N LYS A 127 -16.95 -13.19 12.09
CA LYS A 127 -17.51 -14.40 11.44
C LYS A 127 -18.88 -14.18 10.78
N SER A 128 -19.62 -13.18 11.25
CA SER A 128 -20.95 -12.81 10.72
C SER A 128 -20.89 -11.79 9.58
N PHE A 129 -19.70 -11.28 9.24
CA PHE A 129 -19.54 -10.35 8.14
C PHE A 129 -19.63 -11.12 6.81
N SER A 130 -20.34 -10.53 5.85
CA SER A 130 -20.25 -10.91 4.44
C SER A 130 -20.34 -9.62 3.61
N PRO A 131 -19.46 -9.44 2.60
CA PRO A 131 -19.51 -8.27 1.72
C PRO A 131 -20.78 -8.22 0.85
N GLU A 132 -21.48 -9.35 0.69
CA GLU A 132 -22.74 -9.44 -0.06
C GLU A 132 -23.96 -9.00 0.76
N ASN A 133 -23.81 -8.80 2.07
CA ASN A 133 -24.91 -8.35 2.91
C ASN A 133 -25.16 -6.85 2.76
N ARG A 134 -26.39 -6.41 3.03
CA ARG A 134 -26.65 -4.97 3.17
C ARG A 134 -25.81 -4.39 4.30
N LEU A 135 -25.10 -3.32 4.01
CA LEU A 135 -24.34 -2.59 5.02
C LEU A 135 -25.29 -1.74 5.87
N SER A 136 -25.14 -1.81 7.19
CA SER A 136 -25.76 -0.86 8.13
C SER A 136 -24.69 -0.26 9.01
N VAL A 137 -24.55 1.06 8.98
CA VAL A 137 -23.55 1.78 9.76
C VAL A 137 -24.20 2.48 10.95
N LYS A 138 -23.59 2.34 12.12
CA LYS A 138 -23.91 3.06 13.33
C LYS A 138 -22.67 3.73 13.89
N PHE A 139 -22.68 5.06 13.91
CA PHE A 139 -21.63 5.81 14.57
C PHE A 139 -21.86 5.89 16.08
N THR A 140 -20.78 5.68 16.83
CA THR A 140 -20.73 5.76 18.28
C THR A 140 -19.64 6.71 18.73
N ASP A 141 -19.90 7.45 19.81
CA ASP A 141 -18.92 8.32 20.44
C ASP A 141 -17.82 7.50 21.16
N ASP A 142 -16.81 8.19 21.69
CA ASP A 142 -15.68 7.55 22.38
C ASP A 142 -16.09 6.87 23.72
N ILE A 143 -17.35 7.06 24.16
CA ILE A 143 -17.95 6.43 25.34
C ILE A 143 -18.94 5.30 24.92
N GLY A 144 -19.06 5.03 23.62
CA GLY A 144 -19.88 3.98 23.04
C GLY A 144 -21.37 4.33 22.91
N GLN A 145 -21.76 5.60 23.11
CA GLN A 145 -23.13 6.03 22.88
C GLN A 145 -23.39 6.28 21.40
N SER A 146 -24.60 5.94 20.95
CA SER A 146 -25.03 6.14 19.56
C SER A 146 -25.14 7.62 19.25
N GLU A 147 -24.44 8.10 18.22
CA GLU A 147 -24.42 9.53 17.88
C GLU A 147 -25.61 10.00 17.01
N GLY A 148 -26.52 9.11 16.61
CA GLY A 148 -27.65 9.51 15.78
C GLY A 148 -28.40 8.39 15.08
N ALA A 149 -29.09 8.78 14.00
CA ALA A 149 -30.20 8.09 13.34
C ALA A 149 -29.94 6.63 12.92
N VAL A 150 -31.03 5.84 12.89
CA VAL A 150 -31.06 4.52 12.25
C VAL A 150 -30.75 4.69 10.77
N ASP A 151 -29.84 3.86 10.26
CA ASP A 151 -29.33 3.95 8.90
C ASP A 151 -30.44 3.78 7.85
N MET A 152 -30.72 4.86 7.12
CA MET A 152 -31.53 4.87 5.89
C MET A 152 -30.66 5.15 4.65
N GLY A 153 -29.35 4.88 4.75
CA GLY A 153 -28.32 5.07 3.73
C GLY A 153 -27.40 6.28 3.98
N GLY A 154 -27.75 7.19 4.88
CA GLY A 154 -26.93 8.36 5.22
C GLY A 154 -25.61 7.96 5.92
N PRO A 155 -25.68 7.31 7.08
CA PRO A 155 -24.51 6.80 7.79
C PRO A 155 -23.60 5.91 6.93
N ALA A 156 -24.14 5.03 6.09
CA ALA A 156 -23.34 4.20 5.20
C ALA A 156 -22.54 5.02 4.17
N ARG A 157 -23.16 6.03 3.53
CA ARG A 157 -22.46 6.94 2.60
C ARG A 157 -21.39 7.78 3.29
N GLU A 158 -21.69 8.25 4.50
CA GLU A 158 -20.71 8.97 5.32
C GLU A 158 -19.51 8.08 5.67
N PHE A 159 -19.75 6.83 6.07
CA PHE A 159 -18.69 5.85 6.32
C PHE A 159 -17.78 5.66 5.11
N PHE A 160 -18.33 5.42 3.92
CA PHE A 160 -17.50 5.23 2.73
C PHE A 160 -16.67 6.47 2.39
N THR A 161 -17.20 7.67 2.64
CA THR A 161 -16.45 8.92 2.47
C THR A 161 -15.27 9.00 3.44
N ILE A 162 -15.53 8.78 4.73
CA ILE A 162 -14.51 8.82 5.80
C ILE A 162 -13.43 7.78 5.56
N ILE A 163 -13.81 6.53 5.28
CA ILE A 163 -12.84 5.43 5.14
C ILE A 163 -12.00 5.58 3.88
N THR A 164 -12.59 6.08 2.79
CA THR A 164 -11.86 6.37 1.55
C THR A 164 -10.81 7.46 1.80
N GLU A 165 -11.19 8.55 2.47
CA GLU A 165 -10.24 9.60 2.82
C GLU A 165 -9.12 9.09 3.74
N TRP A 166 -9.45 8.27 4.74
CA TRP A 166 -8.45 7.67 5.62
C TRP A 166 -7.47 6.78 4.84
N LEU A 167 -7.98 5.87 4.01
CA LEU A 167 -7.18 4.93 3.25
C LEU A 167 -6.19 5.65 2.32
N LEU A 168 -6.65 6.66 1.59
CA LEU A 168 -5.82 7.42 0.65
C LEU A 168 -4.70 8.25 1.31
N ASN A 169 -4.83 8.55 2.60
CA ASN A 169 -3.83 9.23 3.41
C ASN A 169 -3.02 8.27 4.32
N SER A 170 -3.29 6.96 4.24
CA SER A 170 -2.59 5.94 5.01
C SER A 170 -1.27 5.53 4.35
N GLN A 171 -0.49 4.72 5.06
CA GLN A 171 0.74 4.11 4.55
C GLN A 171 0.54 3.11 3.40
N LEU A 172 -0.71 2.72 3.10
CA LEU A 172 -1.03 1.81 1.99
C LEU A 172 -0.78 2.44 0.63
N PHE A 173 -0.80 3.77 0.54
CA PHE A 173 -0.63 4.48 -0.71
C PHE A 173 0.48 5.54 -0.62
N PHE A 174 1.15 5.77 -1.74
CA PHE A 174 2.11 6.86 -1.91
C PHE A 174 1.90 7.56 -3.24
N GLY A 175 2.59 8.68 -3.46
CA GLY A 175 2.45 9.50 -4.66
C GLY A 175 1.51 10.68 -4.50
N GLU A 176 1.26 11.37 -5.60
CA GLU A 176 0.49 12.61 -5.67
C GLU A 176 -0.99 12.39 -5.33
N PRO A 177 -1.73 13.41 -4.87
CA PRO A 177 -3.15 13.27 -4.50
C PRO A 177 -4.08 12.76 -5.62
N THR A 178 -3.68 12.90 -6.89
CA THR A 178 -4.44 12.49 -8.08
C THR A 178 -3.81 11.31 -8.82
N SER A 179 -2.66 10.81 -8.34
CA SER A 179 -1.93 9.69 -8.94
C SER A 179 -1.21 8.92 -7.83
N LYS A 180 -1.98 8.06 -7.17
CA LYS A 180 -1.56 7.21 -6.06
C LYS A 180 -1.13 5.84 -6.57
N PHE A 181 -0.07 5.32 -5.95
CA PHE A 181 0.43 3.97 -6.11
C PHE A 181 0.30 3.20 -4.79
N LEU A 182 0.29 1.87 -4.86
CA LEU A 182 0.35 1.01 -3.67
C LEU A 182 1.77 1.03 -3.10
N SER A 183 1.89 1.36 -1.84
CA SER A 183 3.18 1.30 -1.13
C SER A 183 3.63 -0.14 -0.95
N LEU A 184 4.94 -0.37 -0.91
CA LEU A 184 5.49 -1.63 -0.43
C LEU A 184 5.64 -1.56 1.09
N ASN A 185 4.64 -2.08 1.81
CA ASN A 185 4.65 -2.14 3.27
C ASN A 185 4.38 -3.58 3.74
N ALA A 186 5.41 -4.21 4.32
CA ALA A 186 5.37 -5.60 4.76
C ALA A 186 4.36 -5.82 5.89
N THR A 187 4.27 -4.89 6.85
CA THR A 187 3.31 -4.98 7.95
C THR A 187 1.87 -4.92 7.45
N SER A 188 1.57 -4.00 6.53
CA SER A 188 0.23 -3.91 5.93
C SER A 188 -0.11 -5.12 5.06
N LEU A 189 0.90 -5.76 4.46
CA LEU A 189 0.72 -7.03 3.73
C LEU A 189 0.38 -8.18 4.69
N GLU A 190 1.15 -8.33 5.76
CA GLU A 190 0.94 -9.35 6.81
C GLU A 190 -0.43 -9.19 7.50
N GLU A 191 -0.83 -7.95 7.78
CA GLU A 191 -2.13 -7.62 8.37
C GLU A 191 -3.31 -7.66 7.36
N MET A 192 -3.07 -8.07 6.10
CA MET A 192 -4.09 -8.13 5.03
C MET A 192 -4.79 -6.78 4.74
N GLU A 193 -4.13 -5.65 5.02
CA GLU A 193 -4.74 -4.33 4.88
C GLU A 193 -5.01 -3.95 3.43
N TYR A 194 -4.16 -4.39 2.48
CA TYR A 194 -4.40 -4.18 1.05
C TYR A 194 -5.67 -4.90 0.58
N PHE A 195 -5.87 -6.14 1.04
CA PHE A 195 -7.07 -6.91 0.74
C PHE A 195 -8.32 -6.24 1.34
N MET A 196 -8.26 -5.86 2.62
CA MET A 196 -9.36 -5.15 3.27
C MET A 196 -9.68 -3.82 2.60
N ALA A 197 -8.67 -3.05 2.18
CA ALA A 197 -8.87 -1.82 1.42
C ALA A 197 -9.60 -2.09 0.11
N GLY A 198 -9.13 -3.07 -0.68
CA GLY A 198 -9.78 -3.50 -1.92
C GLY A 198 -11.24 -3.91 -1.70
N GLN A 199 -11.51 -4.70 -0.66
CA GLN A 199 -12.87 -5.11 -0.29
C GLN A 199 -13.76 -3.91 0.08
N ILE A 200 -13.25 -2.95 0.86
CA ILE A 200 -13.99 -1.73 1.21
C ILE A 200 -14.30 -0.88 -0.02
N TYR A 201 -13.36 -0.79 -0.97
CA TYR A 201 -13.59 -0.05 -2.21
C TYR A 201 -14.61 -0.73 -3.11
N ALA A 202 -14.57 -2.06 -3.24
CA ALA A 202 -15.60 -2.83 -3.94
C ALA A 202 -16.97 -2.62 -3.28
N MET A 203 -17.05 -2.74 -1.95
CA MET A 203 -18.29 -2.45 -1.20
C MET A 203 -18.78 -1.02 -1.45
N SER A 204 -17.89 -0.03 -1.46
CA SER A 204 -18.27 1.36 -1.74
C SER A 204 -18.95 1.47 -3.11
N LEU A 205 -18.39 0.85 -4.16
CA LEU A 205 -18.98 0.87 -5.49
C LEU A 205 -20.37 0.23 -5.52
N VAL A 206 -20.51 -0.98 -4.99
CA VAL A 206 -21.76 -1.76 -5.06
C VAL A 206 -22.87 -1.16 -4.18
N HIS A 207 -22.53 -0.56 -3.05
CA HIS A 207 -23.48 0.14 -2.17
C HIS A 207 -23.75 1.60 -2.59
N GLY A 208 -23.18 2.09 -3.70
CA GLY A 208 -23.39 3.45 -4.21
C GLY A 208 -22.69 4.55 -3.40
N GLY A 209 -21.59 4.22 -2.74
CA GLY A 209 -20.62 5.14 -2.16
C GLY A 209 -19.65 5.73 -3.21
N PRO A 210 -18.67 6.55 -2.77
CA PRO A 210 -17.65 7.12 -3.64
C PRO A 210 -16.74 6.04 -4.24
N GLY A 211 -16.39 6.19 -5.51
CA GLY A 211 -15.31 5.41 -6.12
C GLY A 211 -13.93 5.93 -5.71
N ILE A 212 -12.90 5.14 -5.98
CA ILE A 212 -11.52 5.66 -5.97
C ILE A 212 -11.32 6.41 -7.28
N HIS A 213 -10.88 7.66 -7.20
CA HIS A 213 -10.66 8.51 -8.39
C HIS A 213 -9.23 9.02 -8.50
N CYS A 214 -8.31 8.49 -7.69
CA CYS A 214 -6.96 9.03 -7.54
C CYS A 214 -5.86 7.98 -7.68
N LEU A 215 -6.16 6.73 -8.05
CA LEU A 215 -5.10 5.78 -8.42
C LEU A 215 -4.44 6.23 -9.73
N SER A 216 -3.16 5.92 -9.88
CA SER A 216 -2.45 6.07 -11.15
C SER A 216 -3.05 5.14 -12.22
N SER A 217 -2.87 5.47 -13.50
CA SER A 217 -3.30 4.60 -14.61
C SER A 217 -2.72 3.20 -14.48
N THR A 218 -1.45 3.11 -14.13
CA THR A 218 -0.71 1.87 -13.87
C THR A 218 -1.39 1.01 -12.80
N CYS A 219 -1.90 1.62 -11.72
CA CYS A 219 -2.64 0.90 -10.69
C CYS A 219 -4.04 0.45 -11.15
N TYR A 220 -4.75 1.23 -11.96
CA TYR A 220 -6.01 0.76 -12.56
C TYR A 220 -5.77 -0.40 -13.54
N ASP A 221 -4.74 -0.29 -14.38
CA ASP A 221 -4.33 -1.36 -15.30
C ASP A 221 -3.99 -2.63 -14.53
N ALA A 222 -3.36 -2.50 -13.35
CA ALA A 222 -3.08 -3.62 -12.44
C ALA A 222 -4.32 -4.31 -11.89
N VAL A 223 -5.38 -3.55 -11.58
CA VAL A 223 -6.63 -4.11 -11.03
C VAL A 223 -7.43 -4.84 -12.11
N VAL A 224 -7.43 -4.34 -13.35
CA VAL A 224 -8.24 -4.88 -14.45
C VAL A 224 -7.56 -6.06 -15.15
N ASN A 225 -6.24 -6.18 -15.05
CA ASN A 225 -5.50 -7.24 -15.73
C ASN A 225 -5.70 -8.61 -15.05
N ASP A 226 -6.56 -9.43 -15.65
CA ASP A 226 -6.94 -10.78 -15.23
C ASP A 226 -5.81 -11.82 -15.40
N SER A 227 -4.86 -11.56 -16.30
CA SER A 227 -3.80 -12.51 -16.65
C SER A 227 -2.69 -12.64 -15.61
N GLY A 228 -2.73 -11.82 -14.56
CA GLY A 228 -1.68 -11.72 -13.53
C GLY A 228 -0.32 -11.25 -14.05
N THR A 229 -0.17 -11.06 -15.37
CA THR A 229 1.07 -10.62 -16.01
C THR A 229 1.01 -9.12 -16.21
N LEU A 230 1.47 -8.41 -15.19
CA LEU A 230 1.56 -6.96 -15.20
C LEU A 230 2.76 -6.51 -16.04
N SER A 231 2.55 -6.31 -17.33
CA SER A 231 3.50 -5.58 -18.19
C SER A 231 3.37 -4.07 -17.96
N LEU A 232 3.65 -3.63 -16.74
CA LEU A 232 3.64 -2.21 -16.38
C LEU A 232 4.86 -1.54 -16.99
N THR A 233 4.62 -0.63 -17.95
CA THR A 233 5.67 0.25 -18.45
C THR A 233 5.64 1.53 -17.62
N ALA A 234 6.36 1.52 -16.50
CA ALA A 234 6.48 2.71 -15.65
C ALA A 234 7.25 3.80 -16.40
N LYS A 235 6.71 5.03 -16.37
CA LYS A 235 7.38 6.18 -16.99
C LYS A 235 8.21 6.95 -15.96
N LEU A 236 9.22 7.69 -16.42
CA LEU A 236 10.11 8.43 -15.53
C LEU A 236 9.35 9.47 -14.69
N GLU A 237 8.34 10.10 -15.28
CA GLU A 237 7.45 11.07 -14.65
C GLU A 237 6.57 10.51 -13.53
N GLU A 238 6.37 9.19 -13.51
CA GLU A 238 5.55 8.50 -12.50
C GLU A 238 6.32 8.25 -11.20
N ILE A 239 7.64 8.39 -11.22
CA ILE A 239 8.49 8.27 -10.02
C ILE A 239 8.24 9.50 -9.12
N PRO A 240 7.61 9.34 -7.93
CA PRO A 240 7.29 10.48 -7.08
C PRO A 240 8.52 11.09 -6.40
N ASP A 241 9.54 10.27 -6.17
CA ASP A 241 10.81 10.73 -5.59
C ASP A 241 11.60 11.54 -6.63
N LEU A 242 11.73 12.85 -6.38
CA LEU A 242 12.37 13.79 -7.29
C LEU A 242 13.87 13.54 -7.46
N GLU A 243 14.55 13.08 -6.41
CA GLU A 243 15.98 12.79 -6.44
C GLU A 243 16.22 11.53 -7.26
N LEU A 244 15.48 10.46 -6.97
CA LEU A 244 15.51 9.21 -7.70
C LEU A 244 15.17 9.42 -9.18
N ARG A 245 14.13 10.21 -9.47
CA ARG A 245 13.76 10.57 -10.84
C ARG A 245 14.88 11.33 -11.56
N SER A 246 15.57 12.24 -10.88
CA SER A 246 16.72 12.95 -11.43
C SER A 246 17.88 11.98 -11.74
N SER A 247 18.18 11.07 -10.82
CA SER A 247 19.21 10.04 -10.99
C SER A 247 18.92 9.12 -12.16
N PHE A 248 17.68 8.63 -12.30
CA PHE A 248 17.26 7.85 -13.46
C PHE A 248 17.30 8.65 -14.76
N SER A 249 16.95 9.95 -14.73
CA SER A 249 17.06 10.82 -15.90
C SER A 249 18.51 10.94 -16.39
N LYS A 250 19.47 11.11 -15.48
CA LYS A 250 20.90 11.12 -15.81
C LYS A 250 21.34 9.78 -16.41
N LEU A 251 20.90 8.68 -15.79
CA LEU A 251 21.23 7.33 -16.26
C LEU A 251 20.71 7.08 -17.69
N LEU A 252 19.47 7.49 -17.98
CA LEU A 252 18.87 7.37 -19.33
C LEU A 252 19.60 8.23 -20.38
N GLN A 253 20.30 9.28 -19.97
CA GLN A 253 21.06 10.17 -20.85
C GLN A 253 22.54 9.77 -20.99
N ALA A 254 22.97 8.68 -20.34
CA ALA A 254 24.36 8.22 -20.40
C ALA A 254 24.76 7.84 -21.84
N PRO A 255 25.87 8.38 -22.39
CA PRO A 255 26.25 8.13 -23.78
C PRO A 255 26.98 6.80 -23.97
N SER A 256 27.45 6.16 -22.90
CA SER A 256 28.11 4.86 -22.94
C SER A 256 27.82 4.03 -21.69
N VAL A 257 28.03 2.71 -21.78
CA VAL A 257 27.89 1.77 -20.65
C VAL A 257 28.83 2.14 -19.50
N THR A 258 30.03 2.63 -19.79
CA THR A 258 30.99 3.06 -18.77
C THR A 258 30.46 4.27 -17.99
N ASP A 259 29.88 5.24 -18.69
CA ASP A 259 29.29 6.42 -18.05
C ASP A 259 28.05 6.02 -17.23
N ALA A 260 27.25 5.08 -17.72
CA ALA A 260 26.12 4.53 -16.99
C ALA A 260 26.56 3.91 -15.66
N HIS A 261 27.59 3.03 -15.66
CA HIS A 261 28.14 2.47 -14.41
C HIS A 261 28.63 3.55 -13.44
N GLN A 262 29.30 4.59 -13.95
CA GLN A 262 29.75 5.69 -13.11
C GLN A 262 28.57 6.45 -12.47
N ILE A 263 27.48 6.68 -13.22
CA ILE A 263 26.26 7.31 -12.71
C ILE A 263 25.59 6.43 -11.67
N ILE A 264 25.49 5.12 -11.92
CA ILE A 264 24.89 4.16 -10.98
C ILE A 264 25.60 4.25 -9.61
N HIS A 265 26.93 4.23 -9.60
CA HIS A 265 27.70 4.38 -8.36
C HIS A 265 27.59 5.78 -7.75
N ALA A 266 27.69 6.84 -8.57
CA ALA A 266 27.70 8.22 -8.07
C ALA A 266 26.34 8.64 -7.46
N GLU A 267 25.24 8.21 -8.06
CA GLU A 267 23.87 8.49 -7.62
C GLU A 267 23.33 7.40 -6.67
N LYS A 268 24.17 6.42 -6.28
CA LYS A 268 23.84 5.31 -5.36
C LYS A 268 22.64 4.46 -5.83
N LEU A 269 22.48 4.29 -7.14
CA LEU A 269 21.41 3.46 -7.71
C LEU A 269 21.65 1.96 -7.48
N ASP A 270 22.88 1.55 -7.15
CA ASP A 270 23.21 0.16 -6.81
C ASP A 270 22.28 -0.41 -5.74
N THR A 271 22.12 0.30 -4.62
CA THR A 271 21.26 -0.12 -3.51
C THR A 271 19.79 -0.22 -3.94
N ILE A 272 19.35 0.65 -4.85
CA ILE A 272 17.97 0.65 -5.35
C ILE A 272 17.74 -0.56 -6.25
N PHE A 273 18.68 -0.86 -7.15
CA PHE A 273 18.62 -2.05 -7.98
C PHE A 273 18.71 -3.34 -7.17
N GLU A 274 19.52 -3.36 -6.12
CA GLU A 274 19.61 -4.48 -5.18
C GLU A 274 18.27 -4.71 -4.45
N MET A 275 17.69 -3.65 -3.87
CA MET A 275 16.36 -3.74 -3.24
C MET A 275 15.26 -4.14 -4.22
N ALA A 276 15.39 -3.75 -5.49
CA ALA A 276 14.46 -4.13 -6.55
C ALA A 276 14.70 -5.55 -7.10
N GLY A 277 15.69 -6.29 -6.60
CA GLY A 277 16.05 -7.63 -7.09
C GLY A 277 16.60 -7.64 -8.52
N MET A 278 17.08 -6.49 -9.01
CA MET A 278 17.58 -6.32 -10.38
C MET A 278 19.08 -6.58 -10.52
N MET A 279 19.81 -6.73 -9.42
CA MET A 279 21.21 -7.12 -9.43
C MET A 279 21.34 -8.62 -9.78
N LYS A 280 21.42 -8.92 -11.07
CA LYS A 280 22.13 -10.11 -11.52
C LYS A 280 23.61 -9.78 -11.40
N VAL A 281 24.31 -10.50 -10.51
CA VAL A 281 25.77 -10.47 -10.37
C VAL A 281 26.39 -10.46 -11.78
N MET A 282 26.94 -9.30 -12.18
CA MET A 282 27.79 -9.19 -13.36
C MET A 282 29.21 -9.63 -13.02
#